data_AF-A0A7M7KHR5-F1
#
_entry.id   AF-A0A7M7KHR5-F1
#
_cell.length_a   1.000
_cell.length_b   1.000
_cell.length_c   1.000
_cell.angle_alpha   90.00
_cell.angle_beta   90.00
_cell.angle_gamma   90.00
#
_symmetry.space_group_name_H-M   'P 1'
#
loop_
_entity.id
_entity.type
_entity.pdbx_description
1 polymer ?
#
loop_
_entity_poly.entity_id
_entity_poly.type
_entity_poly.pdbx_seq_one_letter_code
_entity_poly.pdbx_strand_id
1 'polypeptide(L)'
;MVSRGEVIMRFWLLSALLVLTLVLANGRPQDDQYEGDPPNNEANEFAEFEEFEDDPQEKQQLLQQTSQQQQRAMPKLEQNEVGRRGKEDDAFVEDDEIDNDADFDHFQDSEEFEGHDQSSERPPISQGSVGGANGGRGSDNDLKITSVPLHLRASWQSYYAEMLMCAALVIYFINFLSGRSKNSRLASAWFDKHVTLLEKNFALVGDDGLKEIQSAGLRKESEHCFTLWCSGRQCVEGMLVELRLIKRQCLVGVLGQLMRPTSDQITYKLKLETMDPFVFCMTSKKNASKLTKEMIDVLTFCPDRKGVPDRVFRDLGEFFAVYSEIGDITQSFFQDQKFTQRLSEYKDCIEMLHVSDQWQGQNALRTAEEASQGTLLKKPETERVVILKISVPGKGRTSEDQMEALEGLLGLVLIVADKASRLRLSKEGRAKADKNRQKVEETFLKNTHVQRQELAQQRRDERIRMERERILAEDDPEKQRRLELREQKRLAKKTTPKLKQMKVRAM
;
A
#
# COMPACT_ATOMS: atom_id res chain seq x y z
N MET A 1 9.11 -50.16 -3.74
CA MET A 1 7.64 -50.08 -3.85
C MET A 1 7.09 -49.63 -2.50
N VAL A 2 6.89 -48.33 -2.31
CA VAL A 2 6.18 -47.82 -1.12
C VAL A 2 4.72 -48.25 -1.27
N SER A 3 4.17 -48.93 -0.28
CA SER A 3 2.81 -49.49 -0.38
C SER A 3 1.82 -48.34 -0.55
N ARG A 4 0.85 -48.47 -1.46
CA ARG A 4 -0.20 -47.47 -1.71
C ARG A 4 -0.91 -47.04 -0.41
N GLY A 5 -0.96 -47.92 0.59
CA GLY A 5 -1.48 -47.62 1.92
C GLY A 5 -0.64 -46.61 2.72
N GLU A 6 0.70 -46.62 2.58
CA GLU A 6 1.57 -45.65 3.26
C GLU A 6 1.45 -44.25 2.67
N VAL A 7 1.23 -44.12 1.36
CA VAL A 7 1.04 -42.81 0.71
C VAL A 7 -0.30 -42.22 1.15
N ILE A 8 -1.36 -43.02 1.16
CA ILE A 8 -2.69 -42.61 1.64
C ILE A 8 -2.62 -42.24 3.13
N MET A 9 -1.96 -43.07 3.95
CA MET A 9 -1.84 -42.81 5.40
C MET A 9 -1.00 -41.56 5.69
N ARG A 10 0.10 -41.32 4.96
CA ARG A 10 0.88 -40.08 5.05
C ARG A 10 0.09 -38.86 4.59
N PHE A 11 -0.79 -39.01 3.60
CA PHE A 11 -1.64 -37.94 3.10
C PHE A 11 -2.77 -37.59 4.09
N TRP A 12 -3.39 -38.59 4.71
CA TRP A 12 -4.34 -38.39 5.81
C TRP A 12 -3.67 -37.82 7.05
N LEU A 13 -2.43 -38.23 7.36
CA LEU A 13 -1.62 -37.64 8.43
C LEU A 13 -1.29 -36.17 8.15
N LEU A 14 -0.89 -35.81 6.93
CA LEU A 14 -0.62 -34.42 6.55
C LEU A 14 -1.89 -33.57 6.54
N SER A 15 -3.01 -34.12 6.06
CA SER A 15 -4.31 -33.44 6.08
C SER A 15 -4.83 -33.29 7.52
N ALA A 16 -4.68 -34.31 8.36
CA ALA A 16 -5.00 -34.24 9.78
C ALA A 16 -4.07 -33.30 10.53
N LEU A 17 -2.78 -33.20 10.17
CA LEU A 17 -1.83 -32.25 10.72
C LEU A 17 -2.15 -30.82 10.26
N LEU A 18 -2.61 -30.63 9.03
CA LEU A 18 -3.10 -29.34 8.53
C LEU A 18 -4.39 -28.93 9.25
N VAL A 19 -5.33 -29.85 9.43
CA VAL A 19 -6.56 -29.61 10.20
C VAL A 19 -6.24 -29.36 11.66
N LEU A 20 -5.30 -30.10 12.26
CA LEU A 20 -4.85 -29.92 13.64
C LEU A 20 -4.10 -28.58 13.82
N THR A 21 -3.25 -28.18 12.87
CA THR A 21 -2.58 -26.87 12.91
C THR A 21 -3.57 -25.74 12.68
N LEU A 22 -4.57 -25.91 11.82
CA LEU A 22 -5.68 -24.96 11.67
C LEU A 22 -6.55 -24.90 12.93
N VAL A 23 -6.78 -26.02 13.62
CA VAL A 23 -7.51 -26.06 14.91
C VAL A 23 -6.69 -25.44 16.03
N LEU A 24 -5.38 -25.70 16.12
CA LEU A 24 -4.47 -25.10 17.12
C LEU A 24 -4.21 -23.62 16.87
N ALA A 25 -4.19 -23.18 15.60
CA ALA A 25 -4.17 -21.76 15.25
C ALA A 25 -5.50 -21.07 15.58
N ASN A 26 -6.60 -21.84 15.69
CA ASN A 26 -7.95 -21.32 15.86
C ASN A 26 -8.62 -21.62 17.22
N GLY A 27 -7.97 -22.33 18.16
CA GLY A 27 -8.64 -22.91 19.33
C GLY A 27 -7.86 -22.82 20.65
N ARG A 28 -8.42 -21.98 21.53
CA ARG A 28 -8.28 -21.81 22.99
C ARG A 28 -6.98 -21.20 23.60
N PRO A 29 -7.14 -20.26 24.56
CA PRO A 29 -6.03 -19.75 25.37
C PRO A 29 -5.52 -20.87 26.29
N GLN A 30 -4.22 -21.10 26.29
CA GLN A 30 -3.55 -21.87 27.34
C GLN A 30 -3.10 -20.88 28.41
N ASP A 31 -3.43 -21.20 29.66
CA ASP A 31 -3.08 -20.42 30.84
C ASP A 31 -1.57 -20.11 30.90
N ASP A 32 -1.27 -18.84 31.20
CA ASP A 32 0.07 -18.29 31.27
C ASP A 32 0.84 -18.89 32.47
N GLN A 33 1.92 -19.62 32.17
CA GLN A 33 3.08 -19.73 33.06
C GLN A 33 4.31 -19.22 32.33
N TYR A 34 4.68 -17.98 32.65
CA TYR A 34 5.92 -17.33 32.24
C TYR A 34 7.07 -17.92 33.05
N GLU A 35 7.90 -18.75 32.41
CA GLU A 35 9.25 -19.04 32.88
C GLU A 35 10.22 -18.22 32.02
N GLY A 36 10.95 -17.32 32.68
CA GLY A 36 11.85 -16.38 32.03
C GLY A 36 13.20 -17.03 31.75
N ASP A 37 13.76 -16.73 30.57
CA ASP A 37 15.15 -17.04 30.24
C ASP A 37 15.90 -15.78 29.74
N PRO A 38 17.24 -15.75 29.92
CA PRO A 38 18.04 -14.54 30.14
C PRO A 38 18.60 -13.91 28.84
N PRO A 39 19.27 -12.74 28.91
CA PRO A 39 19.59 -11.94 27.74
C PRO A 39 20.84 -12.48 27.03
N ASN A 40 20.78 -12.58 25.70
CA ASN A 40 21.97 -12.83 24.89
C ASN A 40 22.47 -11.51 24.29
N ASN A 41 23.58 -11.02 24.85
CA ASN A 41 24.34 -9.89 24.33
C ASN A 41 25.41 -10.37 23.34
N GLU A 42 25.62 -9.54 22.31
CA GLU A 42 26.90 -9.27 21.65
C GLU A 42 27.62 -10.40 20.89
N ALA A 43 27.48 -10.38 19.56
CA ALA A 43 28.61 -10.53 18.62
C ALA A 43 28.11 -10.33 17.17
N ASN A 44 28.32 -9.14 16.60
CA ASN A 44 28.74 -8.91 15.21
C ASN A 44 28.84 -7.40 14.93
N GLU A 45 29.84 -6.79 15.58
CA GLU A 45 30.40 -5.48 15.24
C GLU A 45 31.90 -5.69 15.01
N PHE A 46 32.30 -6.37 13.93
CA PHE A 46 33.69 -6.38 13.45
C PHE A 46 33.83 -7.03 12.06
N ALA A 47 33.63 -6.23 11.01
CA ALA A 47 34.24 -6.32 9.68
C ALA A 47 33.49 -5.32 8.78
N GLU A 48 34.07 -4.36 8.09
CA GLU A 48 35.43 -3.84 8.00
C GLU A 48 35.25 -2.55 7.16
N PHE A 49 35.76 -1.43 7.62
CA PHE A 49 35.92 -0.23 6.79
C PHE A 49 37.26 -0.36 6.06
N GLU A 50 37.24 -0.42 4.73
CA GLU A 50 38.35 0.03 3.89
C GLU A 50 37.82 0.99 2.81
N GLU A 51 38.16 2.27 2.97
CA GLU A 51 38.58 3.20 1.90
C GLU A 51 39.54 2.48 0.93
N PHE A 52 39.61 2.64 -0.39
CA PHE A 52 39.27 3.64 -1.42
C PHE A 52 39.33 2.83 -2.75
N GLU A 53 38.64 3.13 -3.86
CA GLU A 53 39.13 3.95 -4.98
C GLU A 53 38.05 4.05 -6.08
N ASP A 54 37.92 5.24 -6.66
CA ASP A 54 37.05 5.58 -7.79
C ASP A 54 37.56 4.95 -9.10
N ASP A 55 36.72 4.14 -9.78
CA ASP A 55 36.99 3.67 -11.14
C ASP A 55 35.88 4.10 -12.14
N PRO A 56 36.16 4.98 -13.13
CA PRO A 56 35.15 5.63 -13.97
C PRO A 56 34.48 4.75 -15.05
N GLN A 57 34.70 3.43 -15.08
CA GLN A 57 34.21 2.55 -16.16
C GLN A 57 32.81 1.94 -15.91
N GLU A 58 32.37 1.77 -14.66
CA GLU A 58 31.04 1.16 -14.39
C GLU A 58 29.86 2.10 -14.66
N LYS A 59 30.10 3.42 -14.67
CA LYS A 59 29.05 4.41 -14.97
C LYS A 59 28.59 4.38 -16.43
N GLN A 60 29.38 3.82 -17.34
CA GLN A 60 29.11 3.86 -18.77
C GLN A 60 28.18 2.73 -19.26
N GLN A 61 28.07 1.63 -18.50
CA GLN A 61 27.20 0.50 -18.88
C GLN A 61 25.73 0.65 -18.41
N LEU A 62 25.48 1.33 -17.28
CA LEU A 62 24.10 1.60 -16.82
C LEU A 62 23.36 2.67 -17.65
N LEU A 63 24.07 3.62 -18.27
CA LEU A 63 23.45 4.60 -19.17
C LEU A 63 23.00 3.99 -20.51
N GLN A 64 23.61 2.89 -20.94
CA GLN A 64 23.28 2.28 -22.23
C GLN A 64 22.00 1.43 -22.20
N GLN A 65 21.67 0.80 -21.06
CA GLN A 65 20.43 0.01 -20.93
C GLN A 65 19.17 0.88 -20.76
N THR A 66 19.28 2.06 -20.17
CA THR A 66 18.12 2.95 -19.99
C THR A 66 17.68 3.62 -21.30
N SER A 67 18.58 3.70 -22.30
CA SER A 67 18.36 4.41 -23.55
C SER A 67 17.45 3.65 -24.55
N GLN A 68 17.22 2.34 -24.38
CA GLN A 68 16.47 1.53 -25.34
C GLN A 68 14.98 1.36 -25.02
N GLN A 69 14.52 1.68 -23.81
CA GLN A 69 13.09 1.52 -23.44
C GLN A 69 12.21 2.75 -23.69
N GLN A 70 12.78 3.92 -24.01
CA GLN A 70 12.01 5.15 -24.23
C GLN A 70 11.58 5.42 -25.68
N GLN A 71 11.84 4.51 -26.63
CA GLN A 71 11.51 4.71 -28.06
C GLN A 71 10.20 4.07 -28.55
N ARG A 72 9.33 3.55 -27.68
CA ARG A 72 8.02 3.01 -28.10
C ARG A 72 6.85 3.56 -27.30
N ALA A 73 6.50 4.82 -27.53
CA ALA A 73 5.11 5.29 -27.50
C ALA A 73 5.04 6.78 -27.89
N MET A 74 4.61 7.06 -29.12
CA MET A 74 4.01 8.35 -29.48
C MET A 74 2.60 8.08 -30.00
N PRO A 75 1.57 8.80 -29.50
CA PRO A 75 0.40 9.12 -30.29
C PRO A 75 0.60 10.49 -30.97
N LYS A 76 0.28 10.55 -32.27
CA LYS A 76 0.17 11.78 -33.07
C LYS A 76 -1.03 12.60 -32.62
N LEU A 77 -0.92 13.93 -32.60
CA LEU A 77 -2.05 14.79 -32.93
C LEU A 77 -1.59 16.10 -33.58
N GLU A 78 -2.36 16.50 -34.58
CA GLU A 78 -2.13 17.60 -35.52
C GLU A 78 -2.49 18.99 -34.96
N GLN A 79 -2.18 19.99 -35.79
CA GLN A 79 -1.98 21.41 -35.56
C GLN A 79 -3.22 22.29 -35.31
N ASN A 80 -2.96 23.40 -34.58
CA ASN A 80 -3.41 24.81 -34.76
C ASN A 80 -4.91 25.17 -34.84
N GLU A 81 -5.41 26.37 -34.52
CA GLU A 81 -4.99 27.59 -33.80
C GLU A 81 -6.27 28.46 -33.64
N VAL A 82 -6.34 29.26 -32.56
CA VAL A 82 -6.91 30.62 -32.44
C VAL A 82 -8.39 30.92 -32.82
N GLY A 83 -9.19 31.33 -31.81
CA GLY A 83 -9.81 32.68 -31.80
C GLY A 83 -11.35 32.87 -31.79
N ARG A 84 -11.84 33.48 -30.68
CA ARG A 84 -12.91 34.51 -30.55
C ARG A 84 -14.42 34.18 -30.70
N ARG A 85 -15.16 34.66 -29.67
CA ARG A 85 -16.56 35.19 -29.60
C ARG A 85 -17.77 34.24 -29.74
N GLY A 86 -18.53 34.13 -28.64
CA GLY A 86 -19.89 34.70 -28.48
C GLY A 86 -21.13 33.83 -28.83
N LYS A 87 -22.06 33.74 -27.85
CA LYS A 87 -23.54 33.56 -27.93
C LYS A 87 -24.07 32.30 -28.64
N GLU A 88 -24.74 31.40 -27.92
CA GLU A 88 -26.20 31.32 -27.58
C GLU A 88 -26.87 30.23 -28.42
N ASP A 89 -27.85 29.57 -27.79
CA ASP A 89 -28.98 28.78 -28.33
C ASP A 89 -28.81 27.27 -28.64
N ASP A 90 -29.43 26.49 -27.74
CA ASP A 90 -30.53 25.55 -27.98
C ASP A 90 -30.56 24.73 -29.28
N ALA A 91 -30.51 23.40 -29.15
CA ALA A 91 -31.44 22.51 -29.87
C ALA A 91 -31.52 21.11 -29.23
N PHE A 92 -32.76 20.73 -29.01
CA PHE A 92 -33.33 19.51 -28.45
C PHE A 92 -33.42 18.38 -29.51
N VAL A 93 -33.96 17.21 -29.09
CA VAL A 93 -34.57 16.06 -29.85
C VAL A 93 -33.76 14.76 -29.63
N GLU A 94 -34.17 13.93 -28.65
CA GLU A 94 -35.08 12.74 -28.72
C GLU A 94 -34.38 11.53 -29.39
N ASP A 95 -34.03 10.51 -28.60
CA ASP A 95 -34.81 9.30 -28.27
C ASP A 95 -34.91 8.32 -29.47
N ASP A 96 -34.39 7.10 -29.29
CA ASP A 96 -35.10 5.84 -29.60
C ASP A 96 -34.25 4.60 -29.24
N GLU A 97 -34.78 3.85 -28.27
CA GLU A 97 -34.97 2.38 -28.18
C GLU A 97 -33.90 1.42 -28.78
N ILE A 98 -33.22 0.61 -27.95
CA ILE A 98 -33.51 -0.81 -27.60
C ILE A 98 -33.32 -1.80 -28.77
N ASP A 99 -32.28 -2.63 -28.67
CA ASP A 99 -32.30 -4.12 -28.68
C ASP A 99 -31.08 -4.80 -29.34
N ASN A 100 -30.75 -5.95 -28.72
CA ASN A 100 -30.02 -7.12 -29.21
C ASN A 100 -28.54 -7.32 -28.85
N ASP A 101 -28.39 -8.21 -27.86
CA ASP A 101 -27.26 -9.12 -27.63
C ASP A 101 -26.94 -9.97 -28.87
N ALA A 102 -25.68 -9.93 -29.32
CA ALA A 102 -24.95 -11.04 -29.94
C ALA A 102 -23.50 -10.57 -30.20
N ASP A 103 -22.51 -11.26 -29.62
CA ASP A 103 -21.20 -11.59 -30.24
C ASP A 103 -20.10 -11.79 -29.18
N PHE A 104 -20.01 -13.03 -28.71
CA PHE A 104 -18.81 -13.57 -28.09
C PHE A 104 -18.58 -14.99 -28.65
N ASP A 105 -18.01 -15.09 -29.86
CA ASP A 105 -17.31 -16.31 -30.30
C ASP A 105 -16.45 -16.03 -31.55
N HIS A 106 -15.17 -15.75 -31.32
CA HIS A 106 -14.13 -15.81 -32.34
C HIS A 106 -12.87 -16.38 -31.69
N PHE A 107 -12.59 -17.66 -31.90
CA PHE A 107 -11.28 -18.26 -32.17
C PHE A 107 -11.40 -19.79 -32.25
N GLN A 108 -11.94 -20.28 -33.37
CA GLN A 108 -11.50 -21.54 -33.95
C GLN A 108 -10.78 -21.18 -35.24
N ASP A 109 -9.44 -21.23 -35.21
CA ASP A 109 -8.65 -21.22 -36.42
C ASP A 109 -8.24 -22.67 -36.71
N SER A 110 -8.69 -23.14 -37.86
CA SER A 110 -8.51 -24.48 -38.38
C SER A 110 -7.79 -24.35 -39.69
N GLU A 111 -6.48 -24.62 -39.71
CA GLU A 111 -5.74 -25.08 -40.89
C GLU A 111 -4.27 -25.39 -40.49
N GLU A 112 -3.65 -26.28 -41.27
CA GLU A 112 -2.22 -26.66 -41.25
C GLU A 112 -1.84 -27.95 -40.47
N PHE A 113 -1.98 -29.13 -41.11
CA PHE A 113 -0.89 -29.69 -41.94
C PHE A 113 -1.29 -31.05 -42.58
N GLU A 114 -1.22 -31.10 -43.92
CA GLU A 114 -1.34 -32.31 -44.75
C GLU A 114 0.01 -33.03 -44.91
N GLY A 115 -0.03 -34.35 -45.13
CA GLY A 115 0.97 -35.02 -45.96
C GLY A 115 1.77 -36.15 -45.29
N HIS A 116 1.28 -37.39 -45.42
CA HIS A 116 2.17 -38.50 -45.78
C HIS A 116 1.41 -39.57 -46.56
N ASP A 117 1.82 -39.70 -47.82
CA ASP A 117 1.22 -40.54 -48.85
C ASP A 117 1.95 -41.89 -48.99
N GLN A 118 1.18 -42.92 -49.37
CA GLN A 118 1.54 -44.12 -50.13
C GLN A 118 2.47 -45.19 -49.47
N SER A 119 2.05 -46.45 -49.33
CA SER A 119 1.97 -47.38 -50.47
C SER A 119 1.31 -48.72 -50.09
N SER A 120 0.63 -49.32 -51.09
CA SER A 120 0.37 -50.77 -51.31
C SER A 120 -0.47 -51.53 -50.25
N GLU A 121 -1.51 -52.32 -50.54
CA GLU A 121 -2.07 -52.96 -51.74
C GLU A 121 -3.47 -53.50 -51.32
N ARG A 122 -4.46 -53.46 -52.22
CA ARG A 122 -5.69 -54.28 -52.15
C ARG A 122 -5.52 -55.51 -53.05
N PRO A 123 -6.25 -56.63 -52.82
CA PRO A 123 -7.45 -56.91 -53.64
C PRO A 123 -8.55 -57.71 -52.86
N PRO A 124 -9.61 -58.29 -53.48
CA PRO A 124 -10.87 -57.59 -53.81
C PRO A 124 -12.19 -58.32 -53.40
N ILE A 125 -13.29 -57.55 -53.31
CA ILE A 125 -14.67 -57.73 -53.87
C ILE A 125 -15.11 -59.20 -54.19
N SER A 126 -16.23 -59.76 -53.68
CA SER A 126 -17.60 -59.52 -54.16
C SER A 126 -18.70 -60.42 -53.54
N GLN A 127 -19.89 -59.82 -53.43
CA GLN A 127 -21.25 -60.35 -53.64
C GLN A 127 -21.84 -61.44 -52.72
N GLY A 128 -22.83 -61.03 -51.93
CA GLY A 128 -23.87 -61.89 -51.39
C GLY A 128 -25.26 -61.35 -51.74
N SER A 129 -25.93 -62.03 -52.68
CA SER A 129 -27.33 -61.82 -53.05
C SER A 129 -28.28 -62.49 -52.06
N VAL A 130 -29.46 -61.89 -51.97
CA VAL A 130 -30.66 -62.21 -51.20
C VAL A 130 -31.17 -63.65 -51.41
N GLY A 131 -31.72 -64.25 -50.35
CA GLY A 131 -32.60 -65.42 -50.43
C GLY A 131 -32.94 -66.01 -49.06
N GLY A 132 -34.14 -65.75 -48.56
CA GLY A 132 -34.63 -66.31 -47.30
C GLY A 132 -35.19 -67.72 -47.42
N ALA A 133 -35.20 -68.45 -46.29
CA ALA A 133 -36.33 -69.18 -45.70
C ALA A 133 -35.89 -70.40 -44.89
N ASN A 134 -36.44 -70.49 -43.68
CA ASN A 134 -36.72 -71.67 -42.86
C ASN A 134 -35.57 -72.58 -42.35
N GLY A 135 -35.53 -72.67 -41.02
CA GLY A 135 -35.49 -73.95 -40.31
C GLY A 135 -34.20 -74.26 -39.54
N GLY A 136 -34.35 -74.59 -38.26
CA GLY A 136 -33.40 -75.47 -37.56
C GLY A 136 -32.67 -74.87 -36.36
N ARG A 137 -33.10 -75.34 -35.18
CA ARG A 137 -32.38 -75.50 -33.91
C ARG A 137 -30.86 -75.25 -33.90
N GLY A 138 -30.44 -74.45 -32.93
CA GLY A 138 -29.32 -74.73 -32.05
C GLY A 138 -27.95 -74.23 -32.51
N SER A 139 -27.46 -73.16 -31.88
CA SER A 139 -26.23 -73.17 -31.06
C SER A 139 -25.78 -71.74 -30.83
N ASP A 140 -25.16 -71.56 -29.67
CA ASP A 140 -24.59 -70.34 -29.11
C ASP A 140 -24.10 -69.30 -30.11
N ASN A 141 -24.71 -68.12 -30.08
CA ASN A 141 -24.05 -66.88 -30.46
C ASN A 141 -23.98 -66.01 -29.21
N ASP A 142 -22.92 -66.24 -28.45
CA ASP A 142 -22.41 -65.35 -27.42
C ASP A 142 -22.33 -63.93 -28.03
N LEU A 143 -23.23 -63.05 -27.59
CA LEU A 143 -23.18 -61.63 -27.90
C LEU A 143 -21.90 -61.10 -27.28
N LYS A 144 -20.81 -61.12 -28.05
CA LYS A 144 -19.54 -60.49 -27.69
C LYS A 144 -19.77 -58.99 -27.65
N ILE A 145 -20.27 -58.52 -26.50
CA ILE A 145 -20.35 -57.10 -26.13
C ILE A 145 -18.96 -56.55 -26.41
N THR A 146 -18.85 -55.77 -27.47
CA THR A 146 -17.61 -55.12 -27.84
C THR A 146 -17.27 -54.20 -26.68
N SER A 147 -16.25 -54.55 -25.90
CA SER A 147 -15.83 -53.75 -24.76
C SER A 147 -15.32 -52.43 -25.29
N VAL A 148 -16.17 -51.41 -25.19
CA VAL A 148 -15.78 -50.02 -25.42
C VAL A 148 -14.53 -49.77 -24.55
N PRO A 149 -13.41 -49.31 -25.14
CA PRO A 149 -12.12 -49.27 -24.46
C PRO A 149 -12.23 -48.46 -23.15
N LEU A 150 -11.76 -49.08 -22.05
CA LEU A 150 -11.92 -48.70 -20.64
C LEU A 150 -11.55 -47.25 -20.23
N HIS A 151 -11.00 -46.44 -21.13
CA HIS A 151 -10.55 -45.07 -20.85
C HIS A 151 -11.68 -44.04 -20.67
N LEU A 152 -12.94 -44.40 -20.96
CA LEU A 152 -14.13 -43.54 -20.77
C LEU A 152 -15.07 -44.03 -19.67
N ARG A 153 -14.71 -45.09 -18.92
CA ARG A 153 -15.34 -45.30 -17.63
C ARG A 153 -14.77 -44.24 -16.70
N ALA A 154 -15.54 -43.17 -16.48
CA ALA A 154 -15.34 -42.23 -15.38
C ALA A 154 -15.36 -43.02 -14.07
N SER A 155 -14.23 -43.60 -13.74
CA SER A 155 -14.04 -44.34 -12.50
C SER A 155 -13.97 -43.30 -11.39
N TRP A 156 -14.53 -43.58 -10.22
CA TRP A 156 -14.37 -42.75 -9.03
C TRP A 156 -12.90 -42.46 -8.70
N GLN A 157 -11.97 -43.25 -9.24
CA GLN A 157 -10.54 -43.07 -9.11
C GLN A 157 -9.96 -42.00 -10.06
N SER A 158 -10.65 -41.63 -11.14
CA SER A 158 -10.23 -40.52 -12.01
C SER A 158 -10.49 -39.16 -11.37
N TYR A 159 -11.45 -39.10 -10.43
CA TYR A 159 -11.84 -37.90 -9.72
C TYR A 159 -11.00 -37.59 -8.48
N TYR A 160 -9.92 -38.32 -8.18
CA TYR A 160 -9.11 -38.04 -6.99
C TYR A 160 -8.54 -36.61 -6.99
N ALA A 161 -8.11 -36.11 -8.16
CA ALA A 161 -7.63 -34.73 -8.30
C ALA A 161 -8.77 -33.71 -8.09
N GLU A 162 -9.95 -33.97 -8.64
CA GLU A 162 -11.14 -33.11 -8.47
C GLU A 162 -11.67 -33.12 -7.03
N MET A 163 -11.74 -34.28 -6.38
CA MET A 163 -12.10 -34.42 -4.97
C MET A 163 -11.10 -33.72 -4.05
N LEU A 164 -9.80 -33.78 -4.37
CA LEU A 164 -8.75 -33.06 -3.64
C LEU A 164 -8.91 -31.55 -3.82
N MET A 165 -9.17 -31.08 -5.04
CA MET A 165 -9.42 -29.66 -5.30
C MET A 165 -10.66 -29.17 -4.55
N CYS A 166 -11.76 -29.92 -4.59
CA CYS A 166 -12.97 -29.63 -3.83
C CYS A 166 -12.70 -29.61 -2.32
N ALA A 167 -11.95 -30.58 -1.78
CA ALA A 167 -11.59 -30.59 -0.36
C ALA A 167 -10.74 -29.39 0.03
N ALA A 168 -9.76 -29.00 -0.80
CA ALA A 168 -8.94 -27.81 -0.57
C ALA A 168 -9.77 -26.52 -0.59
N LEU A 169 -10.73 -26.41 -1.52
CA LEU A 169 -11.66 -25.28 -1.59
C LEU A 169 -12.59 -25.23 -0.36
N VAL A 170 -13.07 -26.38 0.11
CA VAL A 170 -13.87 -26.46 1.34
C VAL A 170 -13.07 -26.00 2.55
N ILE A 171 -11.81 -26.44 2.71
CA ILE A 171 -10.93 -25.99 3.79
C ILE A 171 -10.68 -24.47 3.69
N TYR A 172 -10.42 -23.97 2.48
CA TYR A 172 -10.27 -22.54 2.24
C TYR A 172 -11.52 -21.75 2.66
N PHE A 173 -12.71 -22.24 2.28
CA PHE A 173 -13.97 -21.60 2.60
C PHE A 173 -14.28 -21.61 4.10
N ILE A 174 -14.02 -22.73 4.78
CA ILE A 174 -14.18 -22.83 6.25
C ILE A 174 -13.22 -21.86 6.95
N ASN A 175 -11.96 -21.78 6.51
CA ASN A 175 -10.99 -20.82 7.07
C ASN A 175 -11.45 -19.38 6.84
N PHE A 176 -11.97 -19.07 5.65
CA PHE A 176 -12.50 -17.75 5.34
C PHE A 176 -13.67 -17.37 6.26
N LEU A 177 -14.66 -18.25 6.42
CA LEU A 177 -15.82 -18.00 7.29
C LEU A 177 -15.41 -17.88 8.77
N SER A 178 -14.55 -18.77 9.26
CA SER A 178 -14.05 -18.74 10.64
C SER A 178 -13.23 -17.48 10.90
N GLY A 179 -12.31 -17.13 9.99
CA GLY A 179 -11.48 -15.94 10.09
C GLY A 179 -12.31 -14.64 10.06
N ARG A 180 -13.27 -14.54 9.13
CA ARG A 180 -14.23 -13.43 9.05
C ARG A 180 -15.03 -13.29 10.35
N SER A 181 -15.59 -14.40 10.85
CA SER A 181 -16.42 -14.38 12.05
C SER A 181 -15.63 -13.95 13.28
N LYS A 182 -14.38 -14.42 13.42
CA LYS A 182 -13.50 -14.04 14.53
C LYS A 182 -13.13 -12.57 14.51
N ASN A 183 -12.71 -12.07 13.35
CA ASN A 183 -12.37 -10.66 13.19
C ASN A 183 -13.58 -9.76 13.48
N SER A 184 -14.76 -10.15 12.99
CA SER A 184 -16.00 -9.43 13.30
C SER A 184 -16.31 -9.43 14.80
N ARG A 185 -16.11 -10.56 15.49
CA ARG A 185 -16.38 -10.68 16.93
C ARG A 185 -15.43 -9.83 17.76
N LEU A 186 -14.13 -9.83 17.44
CA LEU A 186 -13.13 -8.96 18.09
C LEU A 186 -13.45 -7.48 17.89
N ALA A 187 -13.84 -7.10 16.68
CA ALA A 187 -14.21 -5.73 16.34
C ALA A 187 -15.48 -5.28 17.10
N SER A 188 -16.50 -6.14 17.20
CA SER A 188 -17.70 -5.90 18.00
C SER A 188 -17.39 -5.78 19.49
N ALA A 189 -16.60 -6.69 20.06
CA ALA A 189 -16.23 -6.64 21.49
C ALA A 189 -15.49 -5.33 21.85
N TRP A 190 -14.59 -4.89 20.97
CA TRP A 190 -13.97 -3.58 21.13
C TRP A 190 -15.00 -2.44 21.11
N PHE A 191 -15.89 -2.43 20.12
CA PHE A 191 -16.89 -1.37 19.93
C PHE A 191 -17.86 -1.29 21.11
N ASP A 192 -18.42 -2.42 21.55
CA ASP A 192 -19.41 -2.49 22.62
C ASP A 192 -18.84 -1.93 23.94
N LYS A 193 -17.54 -2.14 24.19
CA LYS A 193 -16.88 -1.57 25.36
C LYS A 193 -16.60 -0.07 25.21
N HIS A 194 -16.08 0.35 24.06
CA HIS A 194 -15.57 1.71 23.85
C HIS A 194 -16.68 2.73 23.52
N VAL A 195 -17.81 2.29 22.95
CA VAL A 195 -18.90 3.18 22.51
C VAL A 195 -19.42 4.05 23.64
N THR A 196 -19.54 3.52 24.86
CA THR A 196 -20.03 4.29 26.01
C THR A 196 -19.11 5.44 26.41
N LEU A 197 -17.79 5.29 26.21
CA LEU A 197 -16.83 6.36 26.44
C LEU A 197 -16.85 7.37 25.29
N LEU A 198 -17.06 6.91 24.05
CA LEU A 198 -17.17 7.77 22.87
C LEU A 198 -18.41 8.66 22.91
N GLU A 199 -19.60 8.10 23.20
CA GLU A 199 -20.86 8.83 23.29
C GLU A 199 -20.85 9.90 24.39
N LYS A 200 -20.10 9.68 25.48
CA LYS A 200 -19.92 10.68 26.55
C LYS A 200 -19.07 11.87 26.11
N ASN A 201 -18.18 11.68 25.14
CA ASN A 201 -17.14 12.63 24.76
C ASN A 201 -17.38 13.30 23.41
N PHE A 202 -18.13 12.66 22.52
CA PHE A 202 -18.44 13.10 21.16
C PHE A 202 -19.95 13.21 20.99
N ALA A 203 -20.40 14.26 20.31
CA ALA A 203 -21.83 14.44 20.03
C ALA A 203 -22.33 13.46 18.95
N LEU A 204 -21.45 13.05 18.04
CA LEU A 204 -21.76 12.16 16.92
C LEU A 204 -20.74 11.02 16.89
N VAL A 205 -21.23 9.78 16.95
CA VAL A 205 -20.42 8.55 16.87
C VAL A 205 -21.00 7.69 15.75
N GLY A 206 -20.16 7.25 14.81
CA GLY A 206 -20.59 6.62 13.56
C GLY A 206 -20.95 7.63 12.47
N ASP A 207 -20.24 8.76 12.41
CA ASP A 207 -20.49 9.80 11.40
C ASP A 207 -19.88 9.41 10.04
N ASP A 208 -20.73 9.07 9.06
CA ASP A 208 -20.30 8.72 7.71
C ASP A 208 -19.95 9.95 6.84
N GLY A 209 -19.98 11.17 7.39
CA GLY A 209 -19.75 12.42 6.65
C GLY A 209 -20.86 12.77 5.66
N LEU A 210 -21.92 11.96 5.63
CA LEU A 210 -23.14 12.18 4.88
C LEU A 210 -24.18 12.85 5.79
N LYS A 211 -25.10 13.64 5.19
CA LYS A 211 -26.15 14.35 5.93
C LYS A 211 -27.08 13.43 6.73
N GLU A 212 -27.14 12.16 6.38
CA GLU A 212 -27.89 11.13 7.09
C GLU A 212 -26.93 9.99 7.47
N ILE A 213 -26.93 9.61 8.75
CA ILE A 213 -26.14 8.50 9.28
C ILE A 213 -26.74 7.21 8.72
N GLN A 214 -26.15 6.65 7.66
CA GLN A 214 -26.63 5.41 7.02
C GLN A 214 -26.23 4.17 7.83
N SER A 215 -25.09 4.23 8.53
CA SER A 215 -24.67 3.19 9.46
C SER A 215 -24.23 3.77 10.79
N ALA A 216 -25.14 3.81 11.76
CA ALA A 216 -24.79 4.14 13.14
C ALA A 216 -23.92 3.01 13.73
N GLY A 217 -22.60 3.18 13.69
CA GLY A 217 -21.67 2.27 14.39
C GLY A 217 -20.37 2.00 13.64
N LEU A 218 -19.74 0.89 14.00
CA LEU A 218 -18.47 0.45 13.42
C LEU A 218 -18.65 0.01 11.96
N ARG A 219 -18.00 0.71 11.04
CA ARG A 219 -18.02 0.40 9.62
C ARG A 219 -17.02 -0.67 9.27
N LYS A 220 -17.44 -1.65 8.48
CA LYS A 220 -16.57 -2.69 7.94
C LYS A 220 -16.08 -2.30 6.55
N GLU A 221 -14.85 -1.81 6.43
CA GLU A 221 -14.23 -1.52 5.13
C GLU A 221 -13.70 -2.80 4.45
N SER A 222 -13.19 -3.74 5.25
CA SER A 222 -12.71 -5.02 4.78
C SER A 222 -12.86 -6.09 5.86
N GLU A 223 -12.63 -7.36 5.54
CA GLU A 223 -12.66 -8.49 6.49
C GLU A 223 -11.63 -8.38 7.64
N HIS A 224 -10.68 -7.46 7.50
CA HIS A 224 -9.57 -7.24 8.43
C HIS A 224 -9.41 -5.77 8.82
N CYS A 225 -10.26 -4.87 8.29
CA CYS A 225 -10.19 -3.43 8.53
C CYS A 225 -11.57 -2.91 8.90
N PHE A 226 -11.68 -2.35 10.10
CA PHE A 226 -12.91 -1.73 10.60
C PHE A 226 -12.62 -0.29 10.98
N THR A 227 -13.51 0.63 10.61
CA THR A 227 -13.35 2.05 10.84
C THR A 227 -14.53 2.62 11.60
N LEU A 228 -14.27 3.56 12.50
CA LEU A 228 -15.28 4.30 13.23
C LEU A 228 -14.93 5.78 13.20
N TRP A 229 -15.88 6.59 12.76
CA TRP A 229 -15.77 8.04 12.72
C TRP A 229 -16.55 8.65 13.88
N CYS A 230 -15.93 9.58 14.60
CA CYS A 230 -16.56 10.34 15.69
C CYS A 230 -16.32 11.83 15.47
N SER A 231 -17.34 12.66 15.70
CA SER A 231 -17.27 14.12 15.53
C SER A 231 -18.03 14.86 16.64
N GLY A 232 -17.87 16.18 16.71
CA GLY A 232 -18.59 17.02 17.66
C GLY A 232 -18.01 17.10 19.07
N ARG A 233 -16.70 16.85 19.25
CA ARG A 233 -15.96 17.18 20.49
C ARG A 233 -15.30 18.55 20.34
N GLN A 234 -15.28 19.35 21.41
CA GLN A 234 -14.57 20.63 21.39
C GLN A 234 -13.08 20.44 21.07
N CYS A 235 -12.52 21.32 20.23
CA CYS A 235 -11.13 21.32 19.76
C CYS A 235 -10.73 20.17 18.80
N VAL A 236 -11.62 19.20 18.55
CA VAL A 236 -11.41 18.07 17.64
C VAL A 236 -12.43 18.15 16.51
N GLU A 237 -11.96 18.36 15.29
CA GLU A 237 -12.82 18.41 14.10
C GLU A 237 -13.44 17.03 13.83
N GLY A 238 -12.63 15.98 13.96
CA GLY A 238 -13.08 14.60 13.84
C GLY A 238 -12.03 13.62 14.33
N MET A 239 -12.48 12.42 14.70
CA MET A 239 -11.65 11.29 15.07
C MET A 239 -12.00 10.08 14.20
N LEU A 240 -10.98 9.49 13.59
CA LEU A 240 -11.04 8.20 12.93
C LEU A 240 -10.36 7.17 13.82
N VAL A 241 -11.09 6.12 14.16
CA VAL A 241 -10.52 4.91 14.75
C VAL A 241 -10.46 3.84 13.68
N GLU A 242 -9.29 3.25 13.48
CA GLU A 242 -9.04 2.20 12.51
C GLU A 242 -8.52 0.95 13.24
N LEU A 243 -9.31 -0.13 13.20
CA LEU A 243 -8.94 -1.46 13.67
C LEU A 243 -8.38 -2.27 12.50
N ARG A 244 -7.06 -2.45 12.47
CA ARG A 244 -6.37 -3.32 11.51
C ARG A 244 -6.08 -4.66 12.16
N LEU A 245 -6.99 -5.60 11.96
CA LEU A 245 -6.83 -6.97 12.40
C LEU A 245 -5.95 -7.76 11.40
N ILE A 246 -5.32 -8.82 11.87
CA ILE A 246 -4.61 -9.75 10.99
C ILE A 246 -5.59 -10.46 10.06
N LYS A 247 -5.12 -10.82 8.86
CA LYS A 247 -5.95 -11.42 7.79
C LYS A 247 -6.22 -12.91 8.05
N ARG A 248 -6.96 -13.24 9.12
CA ARG A 248 -7.31 -14.62 9.53
C ARG A 248 -8.10 -15.38 8.46
N GLN A 249 -8.87 -14.65 7.65
CA GLN A 249 -9.67 -15.19 6.55
C GLN A 249 -8.82 -15.66 5.36
N CYS A 250 -7.58 -15.19 5.22
CA CYS A 250 -6.70 -15.51 4.11
C CYS A 250 -5.69 -16.59 4.53
N LEU A 251 -5.65 -17.73 3.83
CA LEU A 251 -4.66 -18.79 4.11
C LEU A 251 -3.21 -18.29 4.02
N VAL A 252 -2.89 -17.43 3.04
CA VAL A 252 -1.56 -16.80 2.91
C VAL A 252 -1.24 -15.92 4.13
N GLY A 253 -2.24 -15.24 4.68
CA GLY A 253 -2.09 -14.44 5.90
C GLY A 253 -1.82 -15.33 7.12
N VAL A 254 -2.51 -16.45 7.24
CA VAL A 254 -2.29 -17.45 8.30
C VAL A 254 -0.89 -18.08 8.18
N LEU A 255 -0.46 -18.42 6.96
CA LEU A 255 0.89 -18.96 6.73
C LEU A 255 1.98 -17.92 7.01
N GLY A 256 1.74 -16.66 6.63
CA GLY A 256 2.62 -15.54 6.98
C GLY A 256 2.75 -15.36 8.49
N GLN A 257 1.65 -15.50 9.24
CA GLN A 257 1.65 -15.43 10.70
C GLN A 257 2.47 -16.56 11.34
N LEU A 258 2.53 -17.75 10.72
CA LEU A 258 3.37 -18.85 11.19
C LEU A 258 4.87 -18.53 11.05
N MET A 259 5.26 -17.85 9.97
CA MET A 259 6.66 -17.44 9.77
C MET A 259 7.04 -16.20 10.60
N ARG A 260 6.14 -15.22 10.69
CA ARG A 260 6.37 -13.97 11.43
C ARG A 260 5.12 -13.58 12.22
N PRO A 261 5.11 -13.75 13.54
CA PRO A 261 3.96 -13.38 14.35
C PRO A 261 3.76 -11.86 14.35
N THR A 262 2.59 -11.43 13.91
CA THR A 262 2.13 -10.03 13.96
C THR A 262 0.97 -9.87 14.94
N SER A 263 0.87 -8.70 15.56
CA SER A 263 -0.24 -8.33 16.44
C SER A 263 -1.30 -7.57 15.65
N ASP A 264 -2.55 -7.63 16.13
CA ASP A 264 -3.61 -6.72 15.68
C ASP A 264 -3.22 -5.27 16.04
N GLN A 265 -3.58 -4.30 15.21
CA GLN A 265 -3.22 -2.89 15.40
C GLN A 265 -4.47 -2.01 15.48
N ILE A 266 -4.46 -1.06 16.40
CA ILE A 266 -5.51 -0.03 16.53
C ILE A 266 -4.87 1.33 16.35
N THR A 267 -5.44 2.14 15.45
CA THR A 267 -4.97 3.51 15.19
C THR A 267 -6.07 4.50 15.50
N TYR A 268 -5.82 5.41 16.43
CA TYR A 268 -6.66 6.57 16.70
C TYR A 268 -6.04 7.77 15.99
N LYS A 269 -6.74 8.34 15.00
CA LYS A 269 -6.34 9.57 14.29
C LYS A 269 -7.35 10.67 14.62
N LEU A 270 -6.92 11.69 15.36
CA LEU A 270 -7.73 12.87 15.67
C LEU A 270 -7.22 14.06 14.86
N LYS A 271 -8.13 14.76 14.18
CA LYS A 271 -7.86 16.03 13.51
C LYS A 271 -8.22 17.16 14.46
N LEU A 272 -7.24 18.02 14.77
CA LEU A 272 -7.42 19.15 15.69
C LEU A 272 -7.76 20.41 14.91
N GLU A 273 -8.69 21.21 15.45
CA GLU A 273 -9.06 22.49 14.85
C GLU A 273 -7.97 23.55 15.08
N THR A 274 -7.51 23.69 16.33
CA THR A 274 -6.50 24.69 16.73
C THR A 274 -5.37 24.05 17.50
N MET A 275 -4.13 24.35 17.12
CA MET A 275 -2.91 23.87 17.77
C MET A 275 -1.78 24.85 17.46
N ASP A 276 -0.89 25.07 18.43
CA ASP A 276 0.35 25.83 18.18
C ASP A 276 1.31 25.02 17.29
N PRO A 277 2.21 25.67 16.51
CA PRO A 277 3.05 24.97 15.55
C PRO A 277 4.14 24.17 16.25
N PHE A 278 3.99 22.84 16.31
CA PHE A 278 5.03 21.95 16.80
C PHE A 278 4.84 20.51 16.32
N VAL A 279 5.97 19.78 16.27
CA VAL A 279 5.99 18.34 16.03
C VAL A 279 6.56 17.63 17.27
N PHE A 280 5.82 16.65 17.75
CA PHE A 280 6.18 15.78 18.87
C PHE A 280 5.80 14.34 18.52
N CYS A 281 6.76 13.42 18.62
CA CYS A 281 6.54 12.01 18.38
C CYS A 281 7.19 11.19 19.49
N MET A 282 6.49 10.20 20.00
CA MET A 282 6.99 9.22 20.94
C MET A 282 6.74 7.84 20.36
N THR A 283 7.77 7.01 20.27
CA THR A 283 7.69 5.67 19.68
C THR A 283 8.22 4.64 20.65
N SER A 284 7.81 3.39 20.50
CA SER A 284 8.46 2.29 21.19
C SER A 284 9.91 2.15 20.69
N LYS A 285 10.84 1.91 21.62
CA LYS A 285 12.29 1.80 21.30
C LYS A 285 12.57 0.77 20.20
N LYS A 286 11.76 -0.30 20.15
CA LYS A 286 11.85 -1.39 19.17
C LYS A 286 11.49 -0.95 17.75
N ASN A 287 10.49 -0.09 17.60
CA ASN A 287 9.94 0.31 16.29
C ASN A 287 10.36 1.71 15.86
N ALA A 288 11.15 2.42 16.67
CA ALA A 288 11.51 3.82 16.47
C ALA A 288 12.08 4.11 15.08
N SER A 289 13.07 3.35 14.60
CA SER A 289 13.69 3.65 13.29
C SER A 289 12.72 3.46 12.11
N LYS A 290 11.83 2.47 12.20
CA LYS A 290 10.83 2.19 11.16
C LYS A 290 9.76 3.29 11.15
N LEU A 291 9.15 3.55 12.30
CA LEU A 291 8.03 4.50 12.42
C LEU A 291 8.48 5.93 12.15
N THR A 292 9.67 6.33 12.59
CA THR A 292 10.20 7.67 12.27
C THR A 292 10.48 7.83 10.78
N LYS A 293 10.95 6.78 10.08
CA LYS A 293 11.17 6.85 8.62
C LYS A 293 9.87 6.94 7.81
N GLU A 294 8.78 6.38 8.34
CA GLU A 294 7.45 6.48 7.72
C GLU A 294 6.87 7.91 7.81
N MET A 295 7.34 8.73 8.77
CA MET A 295 6.82 10.07 9.03
C MET A 295 7.80 11.17 8.61
N ILE A 296 7.52 11.85 7.49
CA ILE A 296 8.38 12.92 6.95
C ILE A 296 8.48 14.13 7.86
N ASP A 297 7.38 14.52 8.50
CA ASP A 297 7.38 15.65 9.41
C ASP A 297 8.30 15.39 10.61
N VAL A 298 8.29 14.19 11.19
CA VAL A 298 9.24 13.83 12.24
C VAL A 298 10.68 13.86 11.72
N LEU A 299 10.96 13.31 10.53
CA LEU A 299 12.31 13.38 9.92
C LEU A 299 12.78 14.82 9.66
N THR A 300 11.85 15.69 9.26
CA THR A 300 12.17 17.06 8.85
C THR A 300 12.36 17.98 10.07
N PHE A 301 11.49 17.87 11.08
CA PHE A 301 11.45 18.79 12.21
C PHE A 301 12.11 18.26 13.48
N CYS A 302 12.25 16.93 13.62
CA CYS A 302 12.78 16.27 14.82
C CYS A 302 13.95 15.33 14.51
N PRO A 303 15.13 15.85 14.10
CA PRO A 303 16.28 15.00 13.77
C PRO A 303 16.86 14.28 14.99
N ASP A 304 16.75 14.89 16.18
CA ASP A 304 17.37 14.38 17.40
C ASP A 304 16.46 13.40 18.13
N ARG A 305 16.93 12.17 18.27
CA ARG A 305 16.32 11.17 19.16
C ARG A 305 16.74 11.44 20.60
N LYS A 306 15.77 11.57 21.49
CA LYS A 306 15.98 11.77 22.93
C LYS A 306 15.34 10.62 23.74
N GLY A 307 15.86 10.43 24.95
CA GLY A 307 15.22 9.57 25.95
C GLY A 307 14.01 10.25 26.60
N VAL A 308 13.27 9.47 27.38
CA VAL A 308 12.27 10.00 28.31
C VAL A 308 12.96 10.88 29.36
N PRO A 309 12.36 12.00 29.80
CA PRO A 309 12.96 12.84 30.85
C PRO A 309 13.27 12.05 32.12
N ASP A 310 14.42 12.32 32.76
CA ASP A 310 14.94 11.59 33.94
C ASP A 310 13.91 11.44 35.07
N ARG A 311 13.03 12.43 35.25
CA ARG A 311 11.98 12.42 36.27
C ARG A 311 11.01 11.26 36.12
N VAL A 312 10.72 10.86 34.87
CA VAL A 312 9.76 9.81 34.52
C VAL A 312 10.45 8.51 34.13
N PHE A 313 11.78 8.53 34.04
CA PHE A 313 12.60 7.37 33.72
C PHE A 313 12.36 6.20 34.68
N ARG A 314 12.07 6.47 35.95
CA ARG A 314 11.76 5.42 36.95
C ARG A 314 10.51 4.60 36.57
N ASP A 315 9.49 5.25 36.01
CA ASP A 315 8.18 4.63 35.76
C ASP A 315 8.06 4.06 34.34
N LEU A 316 8.75 4.69 33.38
CA LEU A 316 8.69 4.35 31.95
C LEU A 316 9.93 3.60 31.45
N GLY A 317 11.04 3.61 32.19
CA GLY A 317 12.32 3.04 31.78
C GLY A 317 12.79 3.52 30.41
N GLU A 318 13.46 2.63 29.67
CA GLU A 318 13.91 2.87 28.29
C GLU A 318 12.92 2.35 27.23
N PHE A 319 11.64 2.22 27.55
CA PHE A 319 10.67 1.64 26.62
C PHE A 319 10.35 2.55 25.44
N PHE A 320 10.46 3.87 25.64
CA PHE A 320 10.09 4.88 24.65
C PHE A 320 11.29 5.70 24.16
N ALA A 321 11.24 6.06 22.88
CA ALA A 321 12.10 7.07 22.25
C ALA A 321 11.25 8.30 21.95
N VAL A 322 11.77 9.49 22.28
CA VAL A 322 11.07 10.76 22.11
C VAL A 322 11.78 11.59 21.04
N TYR A 323 11.01 12.06 20.07
CA TYR A 323 11.40 12.97 19.00
C TYR A 323 10.60 14.25 19.18
N SER A 324 11.28 15.35 19.46
CA SER A 324 10.61 16.62 19.73
C SER A 324 11.44 17.79 19.26
N GLU A 325 10.80 18.68 18.51
CA GLU A 325 11.40 19.91 18.01
C GLU A 325 11.75 20.89 19.16
N ILE A 326 10.91 20.92 20.19
CA ILE A 326 10.98 21.86 21.31
C ILE A 326 10.93 21.08 22.62
N GLY A 327 11.95 21.28 23.46
CA GLY A 327 12.05 20.59 24.76
C GLY A 327 10.90 20.92 25.72
N ASP A 328 10.42 22.16 25.71
CA ASP A 328 9.31 22.63 26.56
C ASP A 328 8.04 21.79 26.38
N ILE A 329 7.78 21.32 25.16
CA ILE A 329 6.61 20.50 24.83
C ILE A 329 6.74 19.12 25.46
N THR A 330 7.92 18.51 25.33
CA THR A 330 8.23 17.24 25.96
C THR A 330 7.99 17.34 27.47
N GLN A 331 8.55 18.36 28.12
CA GLN A 331 8.37 18.57 29.56
C GLN A 331 6.90 18.80 29.92
N SER A 332 6.17 19.60 29.13
CA SER A 332 4.75 19.84 29.34
C SER A 332 3.96 18.54 29.31
N PHE A 333 4.13 17.69 28.28
CA PHE A 333 3.46 16.39 28.19
C PHE A 333 3.71 15.51 29.41
N PHE A 334 4.98 15.32 29.78
CA PHE A 334 5.40 14.45 30.89
C PHE A 334 5.11 15.02 32.30
N GLN A 335 4.82 16.31 32.43
CA GLN A 335 4.40 16.92 33.70
C GLN A 335 2.99 16.48 34.14
N ASP A 336 2.16 16.04 33.19
CA ASP A 336 0.82 15.55 33.55
C ASP A 336 0.90 14.12 34.06
N GLN A 337 0.57 13.96 35.33
CA GLN A 337 0.60 12.69 36.03
C GLN A 337 -0.37 11.67 35.42
N LYS A 338 -1.54 12.11 34.92
CA LYS A 338 -2.53 11.21 34.30
C LYS A 338 -1.99 10.60 33.02
N PHE A 339 -1.32 11.42 32.21
CA PHE A 339 -0.65 10.98 30.99
C PHE A 339 0.43 9.94 31.30
N THR A 340 1.34 10.27 32.22
CA THR A 340 2.44 9.39 32.63
C THR A 340 1.97 8.05 33.21
N GLN A 341 0.94 8.06 34.08
CA GLN A 341 0.38 6.84 34.66
C GLN A 341 -0.18 5.90 33.59
N ARG A 342 -0.97 6.44 32.65
CA ARG A 342 -1.54 5.65 31.55
C ARG A 342 -0.47 5.13 30.59
N LEU A 343 0.60 5.90 30.36
CA LEU A 343 1.73 5.40 29.58
C LEU A 343 2.45 4.22 30.26
N SER A 344 2.62 4.27 31.59
CA SER A 344 3.28 3.19 32.33
C SER A 344 2.41 1.92 32.35
N GLU A 345 1.10 2.07 32.52
CA GLU A 345 0.12 0.98 32.51
C GLU A 345 0.08 0.24 31.17
N TYR A 346 0.10 0.98 30.05
CA TYR A 346 -0.05 0.41 28.70
C TYR A 346 1.24 0.42 27.87
N LYS A 347 2.42 0.46 28.51
CA LYS A 347 3.71 0.64 27.84
C LYS A 347 3.99 -0.38 26.74
N ASP A 348 3.53 -1.62 26.89
CA ASP A 348 3.77 -2.71 25.94
C ASP A 348 2.81 -2.66 24.73
N CYS A 349 1.69 -1.93 24.85
CA CYS A 349 0.69 -1.79 23.80
C CYS A 349 0.99 -0.59 22.88
N ILE A 350 1.59 0.48 23.40
CA ILE A 350 1.79 1.72 22.66
C ILE A 350 2.97 1.58 21.68
N GLU A 351 2.69 1.63 20.37
CA GLU A 351 3.75 1.64 19.34
C GLU A 351 4.22 3.06 19.04
N MET A 352 3.29 3.99 18.90
CA MET A 352 3.57 5.38 18.55
C MET A 352 2.47 6.32 19.00
N LEU A 353 2.88 7.44 19.60
CA LEU A 353 2.07 8.62 19.83
C LEU A 353 2.69 9.78 19.06
N HIS A 354 1.98 10.29 18.07
CA HIS A 354 2.44 11.34 17.19
C HIS A 354 1.49 12.54 17.25
N VAL A 355 2.04 13.73 17.40
CA VAL A 355 1.33 15.01 17.49
C VAL A 355 2.04 15.98 16.56
N SER A 356 1.37 16.45 15.52
CA SER A 356 2.01 17.27 14.50
C SER A 356 1.04 18.28 13.90
N ASP A 357 1.53 19.49 13.66
CA ASP A 357 0.85 20.52 12.87
C ASP A 357 1.15 20.43 11.36
N GLN A 358 2.13 19.61 10.98
CA GLN A 358 2.68 19.51 9.62
C GLN A 358 2.39 18.15 8.97
N TRP A 359 1.36 17.43 9.43
CA TRP A 359 1.05 16.10 8.91
C TRP A 359 0.52 16.17 7.48
N GLN A 360 1.17 15.46 6.56
CA GLN A 360 0.84 15.48 5.12
C GLN A 360 0.06 14.25 4.64
N GLY A 361 -0.52 13.47 5.56
CA GLY A 361 -1.27 12.26 5.22
C GLY A 361 -0.40 11.01 5.01
N GLN A 362 -1.04 9.86 4.80
CA GLN A 362 -0.35 8.57 4.65
C GLN A 362 0.49 8.48 3.36
N ASN A 363 0.17 9.29 2.35
CA ASN A 363 0.93 9.37 1.09
C ASN A 363 2.04 10.41 1.14
N ALA A 364 2.35 10.99 2.31
CA ALA A 364 3.36 12.04 2.43
C ALA A 364 4.68 11.68 1.76
N LEU A 365 5.15 10.41 1.91
CA LEU A 365 6.40 9.93 1.31
C LEU A 365 6.35 9.99 -0.21
N ARG A 366 5.27 9.49 -0.79
CA ARG A 366 5.06 9.55 -2.23
C ARG A 366 4.91 11.00 -2.71
N THR A 367 4.19 11.84 -1.98
CA THR A 367 4.00 13.25 -2.33
C THR A 367 5.30 14.06 -2.19
N ALA A 368 6.17 13.72 -1.24
CA ALA A 368 7.49 14.31 -1.11
C ALA A 368 8.44 13.83 -2.22
N GLU A 369 8.34 12.58 -2.65
CA GLU A 369 9.03 12.05 -3.83
C GLU A 369 8.53 12.70 -5.12
N GLU A 370 7.22 12.87 -5.29
CA GLU A 370 6.63 13.58 -6.43
C GLU A 370 7.04 15.07 -6.45
N ALA A 371 7.22 15.68 -5.26
CA ALA A 371 7.76 17.02 -5.12
C ALA A 371 9.27 17.09 -5.43
N SER A 372 10.05 16.09 -5.04
CA SER A 372 11.49 16.02 -5.38
C SER A 372 11.72 15.70 -6.86
N GLN A 373 10.78 15.01 -7.50
CA GLN A 373 10.73 14.76 -8.95
C GLN A 373 10.07 15.90 -9.74
N GLY A 374 9.64 16.98 -9.07
CA GLY A 374 9.18 18.22 -9.71
C GLY A 374 7.81 18.18 -10.38
N THR A 375 7.00 17.16 -10.08
CA THR A 375 5.62 17.05 -10.58
C THR A 375 4.65 17.84 -9.70
N LEU A 376 5.00 18.06 -8.43
CA LEU A 376 4.17 18.80 -7.48
C LEU A 376 4.47 20.31 -7.50
N LEU A 377 3.60 21.10 -8.12
CA LEU A 377 3.73 22.57 -8.19
C LEU A 377 3.11 23.29 -6.98
N LYS A 378 2.26 22.61 -6.20
CA LYS A 378 1.55 23.15 -5.05
C LYS A 378 2.11 22.54 -3.77
N LYS A 379 2.29 23.37 -2.72
CA LYS A 379 2.70 22.91 -1.39
C LYS A 379 1.73 21.83 -0.89
N PRO A 380 2.22 20.72 -0.31
CA PRO A 380 1.36 19.72 0.32
C PRO A 380 0.48 20.35 1.39
N GLU A 381 -0.77 19.93 1.45
CA GLU A 381 -1.69 20.37 2.50
C GLU A 381 -1.30 19.69 3.82
N THR A 382 -1.28 20.49 4.89
CA THR A 382 -0.86 20.03 6.22
C THR A 382 -2.05 20.04 7.17
N GLU A 383 -2.26 18.94 7.86
CA GLU A 383 -3.27 18.78 8.89
C GLU A 383 -2.65 18.83 10.29
N ARG A 384 -3.41 19.34 11.26
CA ARG A 384 -3.07 19.24 12.68
C ARG A 384 -3.66 17.94 13.21
N VAL A 385 -2.82 17.00 13.62
CA VAL A 385 -3.28 15.67 14.00
C VAL A 385 -2.62 15.15 15.28
N VAL A 386 -3.38 14.31 15.97
CA VAL A 386 -2.88 13.40 17.01
C VAL A 386 -3.13 11.98 16.52
N ILE A 387 -2.07 11.19 16.41
CA ILE A 387 -2.12 9.80 15.96
C ILE A 387 -1.56 8.93 17.08
N LEU A 388 -2.40 8.06 17.66
CA LEU A 388 -1.98 7.02 18.58
C LEU A 388 -2.12 5.67 17.88
N LYS A 389 -1.00 5.00 17.65
CA LYS A 389 -0.92 3.65 17.11
C LYS A 389 -0.58 2.66 18.21
N ILE A 390 -1.38 1.61 18.28
CA ILE A 390 -1.37 0.62 19.36
C ILE A 390 -1.26 -0.77 18.76
N SER A 391 -0.39 -1.59 19.32
CA SER A 391 -0.35 -3.03 19.12
C SER A 391 -1.20 -3.69 20.21
N VAL A 392 -2.14 -4.53 19.80
CA VAL A 392 -2.87 -5.37 20.74
C VAL A 392 -1.94 -6.49 21.23
N PRO A 393 -1.87 -6.74 22.55
CA PRO A 393 -1.08 -7.85 23.08
C PRO A 393 -1.61 -9.20 22.56
N GLY A 394 -0.74 -10.22 22.52
CA GLY A 394 -1.12 -11.57 22.11
C GLY A 394 -0.53 -12.08 20.78
N LYS A 395 0.20 -11.24 20.02
CA LYS A 395 0.99 -11.65 18.83
C LYS A 395 0.23 -12.57 17.86
N GLY A 396 -1.05 -12.26 17.62
CA GLY A 396 -1.96 -12.99 16.73
C GLY A 396 -3.01 -13.86 17.43
N ARG A 397 -2.85 -14.14 18.72
CA ARG A 397 -3.83 -14.81 19.59
C ARG A 397 -4.59 -13.80 20.45
N THR A 398 -5.19 -12.82 19.81
CA THR A 398 -5.94 -11.78 20.49
C THR A 398 -7.28 -12.32 21.01
N SER A 399 -7.54 -12.09 22.30
CA SER A 399 -8.83 -12.39 22.95
C SER A 399 -9.75 -11.16 22.97
N GLU A 400 -11.04 -11.40 23.17
CA GLU A 400 -12.04 -10.33 23.37
C GLU A 400 -11.72 -9.50 24.62
N ASP A 401 -11.36 -10.14 25.74
CA ASP A 401 -11.00 -9.46 26.99
C ASP A 401 -9.82 -8.49 26.80
N GLN A 402 -8.86 -8.86 25.94
CA GLN A 402 -7.72 -8.01 25.62
C GLN A 402 -8.14 -6.79 24.81
N MET A 403 -9.14 -6.90 23.93
CA MET A 403 -9.69 -5.76 23.19
C MET A 403 -10.45 -4.82 24.12
N GLU A 404 -11.18 -5.36 25.11
CA GLU A 404 -11.90 -4.58 26.12
C GLU A 404 -10.96 -3.84 27.07
N ALA A 405 -9.85 -4.48 27.49
CA ALA A 405 -8.86 -3.89 28.39
C ALA A 405 -8.17 -2.63 27.82
N LEU A 406 -8.27 -2.38 26.52
CA LEU A 406 -7.68 -1.21 25.85
C LEU A 406 -8.51 0.07 26.01
N GLU A 407 -9.65 0.03 26.72
CA GLU A 407 -10.49 1.21 26.99
C GLU A 407 -9.67 2.38 27.57
N GLY A 408 -8.69 2.07 28.42
CA GLY A 408 -7.83 3.08 29.04
C GLY A 408 -6.98 3.87 28.05
N LEU A 409 -6.68 3.32 26.87
CA LEU A 409 -5.91 3.97 25.81
C LEU A 409 -6.73 4.97 25.01
N LEU A 410 -8.05 4.74 24.87
CA LEU A 410 -8.96 5.76 24.36
C LEU A 410 -8.99 6.96 25.32
N GLY A 411 -9.00 6.72 26.63
CA GLY A 411 -8.83 7.80 27.61
C GLY A 411 -7.52 8.59 27.43
N LEU A 412 -6.41 7.89 27.17
CA LEU A 412 -5.10 8.51 26.93
C LEU A 412 -5.12 9.41 25.68
N VAL A 413 -5.66 8.95 24.55
CA VAL A 413 -5.64 9.74 23.31
C VAL A 413 -6.45 11.02 23.45
N LEU A 414 -7.56 10.99 24.19
CA LEU A 414 -8.39 12.16 24.45
C LEU A 414 -7.67 13.17 25.36
N ILE A 415 -6.95 12.71 26.39
CA ILE A 415 -6.10 13.57 27.23
C ILE A 415 -5.02 14.25 26.39
N VAL A 416 -4.38 13.51 25.47
CA VAL A 416 -3.35 14.07 24.60
C VAL A 416 -3.93 15.12 23.64
N ALA A 417 -5.10 14.87 23.06
CA ALA A 417 -5.76 15.80 22.15
C ALA A 417 -6.18 17.11 22.86
N ASP A 418 -6.76 16.99 24.05
CA ASP A 418 -7.13 18.16 24.87
C ASP A 418 -5.88 18.97 25.27
N LYS A 419 -4.79 18.27 25.59
CA LYS A 419 -3.54 18.92 25.96
C LYS A 419 -2.87 19.59 24.77
N ALA A 420 -2.79 18.91 23.63
CA ALA A 420 -2.19 19.45 22.40
C ALA A 420 -2.90 20.72 21.92
N SER A 421 -4.24 20.75 21.97
CA SER A 421 -5.04 21.92 21.57
C SER A 421 -4.88 23.11 22.53
N ARG A 422 -4.73 22.86 23.83
CA ARG A 422 -4.58 23.89 24.87
C ARG A 422 -3.14 24.34 25.08
N LEU A 423 -2.15 23.54 24.67
CA LEU A 423 -0.74 23.85 24.84
C LEU A 423 -0.40 25.12 24.06
N ARG A 424 0.25 26.05 24.75
CA ARG A 424 0.77 27.28 24.16
C ARG A 424 2.28 27.30 24.32
N LEU A 425 2.97 27.55 23.22
CA LEU A 425 4.42 27.61 23.22
C LEU A 425 4.91 28.89 23.90
N SER A 426 6.10 28.80 24.48
CA SER A 426 6.86 29.97 24.90
C SER A 426 7.13 30.88 23.69
N LYS A 427 7.37 32.18 23.93
CA LYS A 427 7.69 33.12 22.83
C LYS A 427 8.89 32.64 22.01
N GLU A 428 9.89 32.08 22.69
CA GLU A 428 11.09 31.50 22.07
C GLU A 428 10.77 30.22 21.30
N GLY A 429 9.99 29.31 21.90
CA GLY A 429 9.55 28.07 21.25
C GLY A 429 8.76 28.34 19.98
N ARG A 430 7.82 29.29 20.02
CA ARG A 430 7.05 29.72 18.84
C ARG A 430 7.94 30.32 17.76
N ALA A 431 8.85 31.23 18.11
CA ALA A 431 9.77 31.82 17.15
C ALA A 431 10.69 30.76 16.49
N LYS A 432 11.13 29.76 17.26
CA LYS A 432 11.90 28.62 16.73
C LYS A 432 11.07 27.79 15.78
N ALA A 433 9.83 27.47 16.16
CA ALA A 433 8.90 26.71 15.33
C ALA A 433 8.65 27.42 13.99
N ASP A 434 8.28 28.70 14.03
CA ASP A 434 7.99 29.49 12.83
C ASP A 434 9.21 29.57 11.90
N LYS A 435 10.42 29.77 12.46
CA LYS A 435 11.67 29.78 11.69
C LYS A 435 11.94 28.43 11.02
N ASN A 436 11.61 27.32 11.67
CA ASN A 436 11.76 25.99 11.07
C ASN A 436 10.76 25.76 9.93
N ARG A 437 9.49 26.19 10.07
CA ARG A 437 8.50 26.12 8.97
C ARG A 437 8.95 26.98 7.79
N GLN A 438 9.43 28.20 8.04
CA GLN A 438 9.95 29.09 6.99
C GLN A 438 11.12 28.46 6.22
N LYS A 439 12.07 27.81 6.91
CA LYS A 439 13.17 27.10 6.25
C LYS A 439 12.69 25.98 5.33
N VAL A 440 11.69 25.22 5.75
CA VAL A 440 11.10 24.15 4.93
C VAL A 440 10.42 24.75 3.70
N GLU A 441 9.67 25.84 3.87
CA GLU A 441 9.03 26.56 2.76
C GLU A 441 10.04 27.14 1.78
N GLU A 442 11.12 27.77 2.27
CA GLU A 442 12.20 28.27 1.43
C GLU A 442 12.89 27.14 0.66
N THR A 443 13.13 26.01 1.31
CA THR A 443 13.75 24.84 0.67
C THR A 443 12.84 24.28 -0.42
N PHE A 444 11.53 24.18 -0.17
CA PHE A 444 10.55 23.78 -1.17
C PHE A 444 10.56 24.75 -2.37
N LEU A 445 10.47 26.07 -2.13
CA LEU A 445 10.47 27.07 -3.20
C LEU A 445 11.76 27.06 -4.03
N LYS A 446 12.92 26.89 -3.38
CA LYS A 446 14.21 26.76 -4.06
C LYS A 446 14.24 25.53 -4.95
N ASN A 447 13.84 24.37 -4.42
CA ASN A 447 13.80 23.11 -5.18
C ASN A 447 12.83 23.23 -6.37
N THR A 448 11.63 23.77 -6.17
CA THR A 448 10.67 24.00 -7.27
C THR A 448 11.21 24.99 -8.31
N HIS A 449 11.95 26.02 -7.90
CA HIS A 449 12.55 26.97 -8.84
C HIS A 449 13.63 26.32 -9.70
N VAL A 450 14.54 25.57 -9.08
CA VAL A 450 15.61 24.82 -9.76
C VAL A 450 15.01 23.85 -10.77
N GLN A 451 14.01 23.05 -10.37
CA GLN A 451 13.32 22.12 -11.26
C GLN A 451 12.61 22.82 -12.42
N ARG A 452 11.93 23.94 -12.18
CA ARG A 452 11.31 24.73 -13.25
C ARG A 452 12.34 25.26 -14.24
N GLN A 453 13.51 25.64 -13.75
CA GLN A 453 14.61 26.10 -14.59
C GLN A 453 15.20 24.95 -15.41
N GLU A 454 15.40 23.77 -14.82
CA GLU A 454 15.86 22.56 -15.51
C GLU A 454 14.87 22.10 -16.58
N LEU A 455 13.56 22.01 -16.27
CA LEU A 455 12.52 21.67 -17.24
C LEU A 455 12.45 22.69 -18.39
N ALA A 456 12.63 23.97 -18.08
CA ALA A 456 12.67 25.01 -19.11
C ALA A 456 13.95 24.93 -19.97
N GLN A 457 15.07 24.49 -19.42
CA GLN A 457 16.31 24.22 -20.16
C GLN A 457 16.16 22.98 -21.05
N GLN A 458 15.69 21.86 -20.51
CA GLN A 458 15.43 20.63 -21.26
C GLN A 458 14.49 20.88 -22.45
N ARG A 459 13.36 21.59 -22.25
CA ARG A 459 12.44 21.96 -23.34
C ARG A 459 13.09 22.88 -24.39
N ARG A 460 14.05 23.72 -23.98
CA ARG A 460 14.80 24.55 -24.94
C ARG A 460 15.78 23.71 -25.72
N ASP A 461 16.49 22.80 -25.07
CA ASP A 461 17.49 21.94 -25.68
C ASP A 461 16.85 20.92 -26.62
N GLU A 462 15.69 20.36 -26.28
CA GLU A 462 14.86 19.52 -27.16
C GLU A 462 14.39 20.30 -28.40
N ARG A 463 13.91 21.54 -28.24
CA ARG A 463 13.54 22.39 -29.39
C ARG A 463 14.72 22.66 -30.31
N ILE A 464 15.89 22.95 -29.74
CA ILE A 464 17.12 23.18 -30.51
C ILE A 464 17.53 21.89 -31.22
N ARG A 465 17.44 20.73 -30.56
CA ARG A 465 17.76 19.42 -31.15
C ARG A 465 16.84 19.08 -32.32
N MET A 466 15.52 19.27 -32.16
CA MET A 466 14.54 19.05 -33.23
C MET A 466 14.73 20.03 -34.39
N GLU A 467 15.06 21.30 -34.13
CA GLU A 467 15.34 22.28 -35.19
C GLU A 467 16.59 21.88 -35.98
N ARG A 468 17.64 21.39 -35.30
CA ARG A 468 18.86 20.87 -35.97
C ARG A 468 18.59 19.61 -36.78
N GLU A 469 17.82 18.66 -36.26
CA GLU A 469 17.45 17.45 -36.97
C GLU A 469 16.60 17.77 -38.21
N ARG A 470 15.70 18.75 -38.12
CA ARG A 470 14.93 19.26 -39.26
C ARG A 470 15.79 19.92 -40.34
N ILE A 471 16.85 20.64 -39.95
CA ILE A 471 17.80 21.25 -40.92
C ILE A 471 18.63 20.16 -41.61
N LEU A 472 19.02 19.11 -40.88
CA LEU A 472 19.79 17.99 -41.41
C LEU A 472 18.97 17.07 -42.34
N ALA A 473 17.64 17.00 -42.13
CA ALA A 473 16.72 16.21 -42.93
C ALA A 473 16.17 16.94 -44.18
N GLU A 474 16.65 18.14 -44.51
CA GLU A 474 16.25 18.86 -45.72
C GLU A 474 17.08 18.37 -46.92
N ASP A 475 16.42 17.85 -47.96
CA ASP A 475 17.07 17.20 -49.10
C ASP A 475 17.80 18.15 -50.08
N ASP A 476 17.56 19.46 -50.01
CA ASP A 476 18.15 20.47 -50.91
C ASP A 476 19.46 21.08 -50.33
N PRO A 477 20.63 20.82 -50.94
CA PRO A 477 21.94 21.19 -50.39
C PRO A 477 22.21 22.71 -50.35
N GLU A 478 21.57 23.53 -51.19
CA GLU A 478 21.72 24.98 -51.13
C GLU A 478 20.87 25.59 -50.01
N LYS A 479 19.67 25.04 -49.81
CA LYS A 479 18.74 25.46 -48.76
C LYS A 479 19.25 25.10 -47.38
N GLN A 480 19.89 23.94 -47.22
CA GLN A 480 20.54 23.51 -45.98
C GLN A 480 21.65 24.48 -45.55
N ARG A 481 22.60 24.80 -46.44
CA ARG A 481 23.70 25.75 -46.13
C ARG A 481 23.19 27.12 -45.71
N ARG A 482 22.10 27.60 -46.32
CA ARG A 482 21.49 28.89 -45.96
C ARG A 482 20.87 28.86 -44.57
N LEU A 483 20.26 27.73 -44.17
CA LEU A 483 19.65 27.55 -42.85
C LEU A 483 20.70 27.42 -41.75
N GLU A 484 21.75 26.62 -41.96
CA GLU A 484 22.86 26.45 -41.02
C GLU A 484 23.61 27.76 -40.75
N LEU A 485 23.91 28.53 -41.80
CA LEU A 485 24.61 29.82 -41.67
C LEU A 485 23.75 30.86 -40.95
N ARG A 486 22.42 30.78 -41.07
CA ARG A 486 21.47 31.62 -40.34
C ARG A 486 21.38 31.22 -38.86
N GLU A 487 21.43 29.92 -38.55
CA GLU A 487 21.46 29.41 -37.17
C GLU A 487 22.77 29.80 -36.47
N GLN A 488 23.93 29.61 -37.10
CA GLN A 488 25.23 30.02 -36.56
C GLN A 488 25.25 31.51 -36.22
N LYS A 489 24.71 32.38 -37.09
CA LYS A 489 24.60 33.82 -36.81
C LYS A 489 23.68 34.12 -35.63
N ARG A 490 22.62 33.34 -35.40
CA ARG A 490 21.72 33.51 -34.24
C ARG A 490 22.37 33.04 -32.94
N LEU A 491 23.09 31.91 -32.96
CA LEU A 491 23.83 31.40 -31.80
C LEU A 491 24.97 32.35 -31.41
N ALA A 492 25.76 32.81 -32.38
CA ALA A 492 26.84 33.77 -32.15
C ALA A 492 26.34 35.10 -31.54
N LYS A 493 25.12 35.55 -31.90
CA LYS A 493 24.45 36.71 -31.30
C LYS A 493 23.90 36.46 -29.89
N LYS A 494 23.59 35.20 -29.55
CA LYS A 494 23.14 34.81 -28.20
C LYS A 494 24.30 34.60 -27.23
N THR A 495 25.43 34.09 -27.72
CA THR A 495 26.63 33.83 -26.91
C THR A 495 27.48 35.07 -26.69
N THR A 496 27.25 36.16 -27.43
CA THR A 496 27.96 37.42 -27.20
C THR A 496 27.50 38.03 -25.86
N PRO A 497 28.39 38.16 -24.85
CA PRO A 497 28.02 38.73 -23.57
C PRO A 497 27.64 40.20 -23.75
N LYS A 498 26.43 40.58 -23.30
CA LYS A 498 26.02 41.98 -23.27
C LYS A 498 26.73 42.68 -22.10
N LEU A 499 27.82 43.37 -22.39
CA LEU A 499 28.51 44.24 -21.43
C LEU A 499 27.53 45.31 -20.92
N LYS A 500 27.02 45.15 -19.69
CA LYS A 500 26.26 46.21 -19.02
C LYS A 500 27.26 47.28 -18.60
N GLN A 501 27.21 48.45 -19.24
CA GLN A 501 27.94 49.63 -18.77
C GLN A 501 27.42 49.99 -17.37
N MET A 502 28.24 49.78 -16.34
CA MET A 502 28.00 50.42 -15.05
C MET A 502 28.12 51.93 -15.26
N LYS A 503 27.01 52.66 -15.15
CA LYS A 503 27.05 54.11 -15.00
C LYS A 503 27.69 54.40 -13.64
N VAL A 504 28.97 54.77 -13.66
CA VAL A 504 29.61 55.42 -12.53
C VAL A 504 28.85 56.73 -12.31
N ARG A 505 28.08 56.80 -11.22
CA ARG A 505 27.53 58.07 -10.72
C ARG A 505 28.73 58.85 -10.18
N ALA A 506 29.10 59.92 -10.88
CA ALA A 506 30.02 60.92 -10.33
C ALA A 506 29.37 61.59 -9.10
N MET A 507 30.23 61.94 -8.13
CA MET A 507 29.93 62.42 -6.77
C MET A 507 28.80 63.43 -6.66
#